data_AF-A0A1H7H2P5-F1
#
_entry.id   AF-A0A1H7H2P5-F1
#
_cell.length_a   1.000
_cell.length_b   1.000
_cell.length_c   1.000
_cell.angle_alpha   90.00
_cell.angle_beta   90.00
_cell.angle_gamma   90.00
#
_symmetry.space_group_name_H-M   'P 1'
#
loop_
_entity.id
_entity.type
_entity.pdbx_description
1 polymer ?
#
loop_
_entity_poly.entity_id
_entity_poly.type
_entity_poly.pdbx_seq_one_letter_code
_entity_poly.pdbx_strand_id
1 'polypeptide(L)'
;MDELADNRHIRPGEDETFENRQKQSDIGLIQRAQTGDTEAFGELIHRYRGQLFRYVRALTYDSYLAEDILQDGLIRAFIHMGQLQNAERFMAWMQRIVRNQAYSHMQRQKQQREQHFSSFFAFGFGADDASWSDQDSLDMTLNHLLNDTERRSQETGYDPYQAVAQQEMRNNLHELLGCLNEREQQVFTSYWMEQLSPQEMACKFNLTSANVYQLLSRSRKKVSQLHIHLSVEEMLAEWNSLGQHRVILEEPLSFRAPQTWNSAAASIHEMLGYIGPSPSLPMVMGMSGLAFRLTILPQDLHIAGPTAYNFKEVLTRGLHHMGYRSHAVEALASEAGLNANLVDPLMLEEKAKGKRLLNPRLVRALSLIRYSIHRGIPAVVWDLNIPEFGLIYGYDDAARTLYGTDFIKSGTIPYDHVGRGVNQEVFVLAAESDGMIREMNLRAALTDVLAHYRGEDPYTLPNTVSGLAAYAVWREALENRWLEPNGHAYNIAVLWDARRYASDFFKELSVKWASTTRYFSLIPLCLQAEELYRNMSQRLNMLKQCFPFPDGGLPNEKLHADQAISILLEIEELERAAVVVVKALLEGMAQHSPEIVMV
;
A
#
# COMPACT_ATOMS: atom_id res chain seq x y z
N MET A 1 -13.50 -47.09 -32.20
CA MET A 1 -13.06 -47.13 -33.60
C MET A 1 -12.30 -45.83 -33.83
N ASP A 2 -11.02 -45.74 -33.47
CA ASP A 2 -9.91 -46.63 -33.92
C ASP A 2 -9.85 -46.61 -35.46
N GLU A 3 -8.75 -46.37 -36.17
CA GLU A 3 -7.31 -46.37 -35.86
C GLU A 3 -6.64 -45.10 -36.44
N LEU A 4 -5.42 -44.66 -36.09
CA LEU A 4 -4.33 -45.17 -35.23
C LEU A 4 -3.55 -43.96 -34.65
N ALA A 5 -2.67 -44.18 -33.66
CA ALA A 5 -1.55 -43.29 -33.34
C ALA A 5 -0.24 -44.00 -33.71
N ASP A 6 0.76 -43.28 -34.24
CA ASP A 6 2.13 -43.80 -34.35
C ASP A 6 3.09 -42.97 -33.52
N ASN A 7 3.96 -43.68 -32.81
CA ASN A 7 4.53 -43.28 -31.54
C ASN A 7 6.05 -43.14 -31.72
N ARG A 8 6.56 -41.91 -31.87
CA ARG A 8 8.02 -41.67 -31.81
C ARG A 8 8.50 -41.79 -30.37
N HIS A 9 8.72 -43.02 -29.94
CA HIS A 9 9.49 -43.35 -28.74
C HIS A 9 10.94 -42.86 -28.92
N ILE A 10 11.21 -41.62 -28.51
CA ILE A 10 12.57 -41.15 -28.21
C ILE A 10 12.98 -41.78 -26.88
N ARG A 11 14.16 -42.40 -26.82
CA ARG A 11 14.61 -43.10 -25.61
C ARG A 11 15.17 -42.08 -24.61
N PRO A 12 14.80 -42.12 -23.32
CA PRO A 12 15.20 -41.10 -22.34
C PRO A 12 16.71 -41.05 -22.04
N GLY A 13 17.51 -42.01 -22.55
CA GLY A 13 18.97 -41.98 -22.45
C GLY A 13 19.68 -41.27 -23.61
N GLU A 14 18.99 -40.92 -24.71
CA GLU A 14 19.65 -40.27 -25.86
C GLU A 14 19.74 -38.75 -25.66
N ASP A 15 18.65 -38.10 -25.24
CA ASP A 15 18.60 -36.64 -24.99
C ASP A 15 19.62 -36.19 -23.92
N GLU A 16 19.78 -36.91 -22.82
CA GLU A 16 20.82 -36.59 -21.82
C GLU A 16 22.24 -36.62 -22.42
N THR A 17 22.53 -37.54 -23.34
CA THR A 17 23.85 -37.59 -24.00
C THR A 17 24.03 -36.55 -25.10
N PHE A 18 22.95 -35.97 -25.63
CA PHE A 18 22.99 -34.86 -26.57
C PHE A 18 23.12 -33.52 -25.83
N GLU A 19 22.29 -33.25 -24.83
CA GLU A 19 22.40 -32.06 -23.99
C GLU A 19 23.77 -31.93 -23.33
N ASN A 20 24.31 -33.03 -22.80
CA ASN A 20 25.60 -32.99 -22.10
C ASN A 20 26.77 -32.79 -23.07
N ARG A 21 26.71 -33.34 -24.30
CA ARG A 21 27.66 -33.01 -25.39
C ARG A 21 27.53 -31.58 -25.86
N GLN A 22 26.32 -31.04 -25.92
CA GLN A 22 26.09 -29.65 -26.32
C GLN A 22 26.61 -28.68 -25.26
N LYS A 23 26.35 -28.92 -23.96
CA LYS A 23 26.97 -28.18 -22.84
C LYS A 23 28.49 -28.24 -22.88
N GLN A 24 29.08 -29.41 -23.15
CA GLN A 24 30.55 -29.54 -23.30
C GLN A 24 31.09 -28.77 -24.51
N SER A 25 30.36 -28.73 -25.63
CA SER A 25 30.68 -27.92 -26.81
C SER A 25 30.57 -26.42 -26.53
N ASP A 26 29.57 -26.00 -25.75
CA ASP A 26 29.30 -24.59 -25.46
C ASP A 26 30.36 -24.01 -24.51
N ILE A 27 30.88 -24.78 -23.55
CA ILE A 27 31.99 -24.33 -22.67
C ILE A 27 33.20 -23.88 -23.49
N GLY A 28 33.56 -24.63 -24.54
CA GLY A 28 34.69 -24.27 -25.43
C GLY A 28 34.43 -23.01 -26.26
N LEU A 29 33.19 -22.78 -26.69
CA LEU A 29 32.79 -21.54 -27.36
C LEU A 29 32.77 -20.35 -26.40
N ILE A 30 32.31 -20.55 -25.16
CA ILE A 30 32.27 -19.52 -24.11
C ILE A 30 33.69 -19.06 -23.75
N GLN A 31 34.63 -19.99 -23.57
CA GLN A 31 36.03 -19.67 -23.28
C GLN A 31 36.70 -18.89 -24.43
N ARG A 32 36.38 -19.20 -25.69
CA ARG A 32 36.82 -18.40 -26.84
C ARG A 32 36.18 -17.01 -26.86
N ALA A 33 34.87 -16.92 -26.69
CA ALA A 33 34.14 -15.66 -26.65
C ALA A 33 34.60 -14.72 -25.53
N GLN A 34 35.00 -15.27 -24.37
CA GLN A 34 35.63 -14.53 -23.27
C GLN A 34 36.95 -13.85 -23.68
N THR A 35 37.69 -14.41 -24.63
CA THR A 35 38.93 -13.83 -25.18
C THR A 35 38.68 -12.86 -26.35
N GLY A 36 37.43 -12.51 -26.64
CA GLY A 36 37.06 -11.56 -27.71
C GLY A 36 36.77 -12.20 -29.08
N ASP A 37 36.65 -13.53 -29.15
CA ASP A 37 36.31 -14.25 -30.38
C ASP A 37 34.85 -14.00 -30.78
N THR A 38 34.64 -13.12 -31.77
CA THR A 38 33.33 -12.74 -32.30
C THR A 38 32.59 -13.89 -32.98
N GLU A 39 33.31 -14.84 -33.58
CA GLU A 39 32.71 -15.98 -34.28
C GLU A 39 32.18 -17.00 -33.27
N ALA A 40 32.95 -17.28 -32.22
CA ALA A 40 32.52 -18.12 -31.11
C ALA A 40 31.32 -17.54 -30.35
N PHE A 41 31.27 -16.20 -30.18
CA PHE A 41 30.10 -15.54 -29.60
C PHE A 41 28.88 -15.62 -30.53
N GLY A 42 29.04 -15.39 -31.83
CA GLY A 42 27.96 -15.50 -32.82
C GLY A 42 27.28 -16.88 -32.81
N GLU A 43 28.07 -17.95 -32.74
CA GLU A 43 27.58 -19.33 -32.65
C GLU A 43 26.80 -19.59 -31.34
N LEU A 44 27.27 -19.09 -30.20
CA LEU A 44 26.51 -19.16 -28.93
C LEU A 44 25.18 -18.43 -29.03
N ILE A 45 25.17 -17.23 -29.63
CA ILE A 45 23.93 -16.47 -29.79
C ILE A 45 22.97 -17.20 -30.73
N HIS A 46 23.45 -17.81 -31.81
CA HIS A 46 22.58 -18.60 -32.70
C HIS A 46 21.87 -19.73 -31.94
N ARG A 47 22.56 -20.41 -31.01
CA ARG A 47 22.00 -21.49 -30.17
C ARG A 47 20.98 -20.98 -29.14
N TYR A 48 21.31 -19.92 -28.40
CA TYR A 48 20.52 -19.49 -27.24
C TYR A 48 19.47 -18.39 -27.51
N ARG A 49 19.58 -17.63 -28.62
CA ARG A 49 18.67 -16.51 -28.96
C ARG A 49 17.20 -16.93 -28.95
N GLY A 50 16.86 -18.10 -29.48
CA GLY A 50 15.48 -18.59 -29.50
C GLY A 50 14.88 -18.86 -28.12
N GLN A 51 15.70 -19.28 -27.14
CA GLN A 51 15.24 -19.51 -25.77
C GLN A 51 15.15 -18.19 -24.98
N LEU A 52 16.12 -17.29 -25.18
CA LEU A 52 16.11 -15.94 -24.58
C LEU A 52 14.95 -15.09 -25.11
N PHE A 53 14.64 -15.14 -26.41
CA PHE A 53 13.48 -14.46 -26.99
C PHE A 53 12.17 -14.90 -26.35
N ARG A 54 11.96 -16.23 -26.18
CA ARG A 54 10.77 -16.76 -25.49
C ARG A 54 10.68 -16.29 -24.04
N TYR A 55 11.82 -16.20 -23.35
CA TYR A 55 11.90 -15.70 -21.98
C TYR A 55 11.55 -14.21 -21.87
N VAL A 56 12.13 -13.35 -22.71
CA VAL A 56 11.82 -11.91 -22.74
C VAL A 56 10.37 -11.66 -23.14
N ARG A 57 9.87 -12.36 -24.17
CA ARG A 57 8.46 -12.25 -24.60
C ARG A 57 7.46 -12.65 -23.53
N ALA A 58 7.82 -13.60 -22.65
CA ALA A 58 6.98 -13.97 -21.50
C ALA A 58 6.98 -12.91 -20.39
N LEU A 59 7.98 -12.03 -20.35
CA LEU A 59 8.03 -10.88 -19.41
C LEU A 59 7.32 -9.64 -19.96
N THR A 60 7.44 -9.38 -21.26
CA THR A 60 6.95 -8.15 -21.90
C THR A 60 5.55 -8.27 -22.52
N TYR A 61 5.11 -9.48 -22.83
CA TYR A 61 3.89 -9.80 -23.61
C TYR A 61 3.82 -9.22 -25.04
N ASP A 62 4.83 -8.46 -25.46
CA ASP A 62 4.98 -7.87 -26.80
C ASP A 62 6.20 -8.50 -27.52
N SER A 63 5.98 -8.97 -28.75
CA SER A 63 6.99 -9.64 -29.58
C SER A 63 8.00 -8.71 -30.25
N TYR A 64 7.64 -7.46 -30.53
CA TYR A 64 8.55 -6.46 -31.12
C TYR A 64 9.44 -5.89 -30.02
N LEU A 65 8.85 -5.49 -28.89
CA LEU A 65 9.59 -5.02 -27.73
C LEU A 65 10.57 -6.08 -27.21
N ALA A 66 10.17 -7.37 -27.22
CA ALA A 66 11.05 -8.47 -26.83
C ALA A 66 12.25 -8.69 -27.77
N GLU A 67 12.14 -8.31 -29.05
CA GLU A 67 13.23 -8.38 -30.00
C GLU A 67 14.25 -7.25 -29.74
N ASP A 68 13.79 -6.02 -29.54
CA ASP A 68 14.65 -4.86 -29.23
C ASP A 68 15.41 -5.06 -27.91
N ILE A 69 14.71 -5.47 -26.85
CA ILE A 69 15.31 -5.81 -25.54
C ILE A 69 16.36 -6.93 -25.67
N LEU A 70 16.09 -7.92 -26.52
CA LEU A 70 17.03 -9.01 -26.75
C LEU A 70 18.27 -8.52 -27.49
N GLN A 71 18.14 -7.65 -28.50
CA GLN A 71 19.28 -7.06 -29.20
C GLN A 71 20.15 -6.21 -28.26
N ASP A 72 19.56 -5.31 -27.47
CA ASP A 72 20.27 -4.54 -26.44
C ASP A 72 20.99 -5.45 -25.42
N GLY A 73 20.30 -6.52 -24.99
CA GLY A 73 20.86 -7.50 -24.05
C GLY A 73 22.01 -8.32 -24.65
N LEU A 74 21.95 -8.64 -25.94
CA LEU A 74 23.01 -9.35 -26.66
C LEU A 74 24.27 -8.49 -26.86
N ILE A 75 24.10 -7.20 -27.17
CA ILE A 75 25.21 -6.24 -27.27
C ILE A 75 25.93 -6.11 -25.91
N ARG A 76 25.16 -5.94 -24.82
CA ARG A 76 25.73 -5.91 -23.46
C ARG A 76 26.41 -7.23 -23.08
N ALA A 77 25.81 -8.37 -23.42
CA ALA A 77 26.43 -9.66 -23.19
C ALA A 77 27.77 -9.80 -23.92
N PHE A 78 27.89 -9.30 -25.15
CA PHE A 78 29.18 -9.29 -25.85
C PHE A 78 30.24 -8.47 -25.12
N ILE A 79 29.90 -7.24 -24.71
CA ILE A 79 30.80 -6.32 -23.98
C ILE A 79 31.27 -6.92 -22.66
N HIS A 80 30.39 -7.59 -21.91
CA HIS A 80 30.68 -8.13 -20.58
C HIS A 80 31.06 -9.62 -20.57
N MET A 81 31.22 -10.27 -21.73
CA MET A 81 31.45 -11.71 -21.84
C MET A 81 32.68 -12.19 -21.04
N GLY A 82 33.75 -11.40 -21.04
CA GLY A 82 34.99 -11.68 -20.29
C GLY A 82 34.84 -11.67 -18.76
N GLN A 83 33.69 -11.22 -18.22
CA GLN A 83 33.41 -11.20 -16.77
C GLN A 83 32.70 -12.48 -16.28
N LEU A 84 32.32 -13.40 -17.18
CA LEU A 84 31.59 -14.62 -16.82
C LEU A 84 32.50 -15.66 -16.12
N GLN A 85 32.50 -15.68 -14.80
CA GLN A 85 33.37 -16.56 -13.99
C GLN A 85 33.13 -18.08 -14.16
N ASN A 86 31.95 -18.51 -14.61
CA ASN A 86 31.67 -19.93 -14.88
C ASN A 86 30.83 -20.08 -16.17
N ALA A 87 31.41 -20.75 -17.17
CA ALA A 87 30.78 -21.04 -18.46
C ALA A 87 29.48 -21.86 -18.35
N GLU A 88 29.39 -22.79 -17.40
CA GLU A 88 28.18 -23.61 -17.16
C GLU A 88 26.95 -22.76 -16.78
N ARG A 89 27.17 -21.51 -16.34
CA ARG A 89 26.10 -20.57 -15.93
C ARG A 89 25.74 -19.55 -17.00
N PHE A 90 26.27 -19.66 -18.22
CA PHE A 90 26.03 -18.73 -19.33
C PHE A 90 24.54 -18.38 -19.53
N MET A 91 23.65 -19.38 -19.58
CA MET A 91 22.22 -19.12 -19.80
C MET A 91 21.57 -18.34 -18.65
N ALA A 92 21.90 -18.65 -17.40
CA ALA A 92 21.36 -17.92 -16.23
C ALA A 92 21.89 -16.48 -16.16
N TRP A 93 23.14 -16.26 -16.57
CA TRP A 93 23.75 -14.94 -16.70
C TRP A 93 23.09 -14.12 -17.84
N MET A 94 22.89 -14.72 -19.02
CA MET A 94 22.15 -14.11 -20.13
C MET A 94 20.72 -13.74 -19.74
N GLN A 95 19.99 -14.63 -19.06
CA GLN A 95 18.63 -14.35 -18.55
C GLN A 95 18.58 -13.15 -17.60
N ARG A 96 19.60 -12.98 -16.75
CA ARG A 96 19.72 -11.81 -15.86
C ARG A 96 19.91 -10.51 -16.65
N ILE A 97 20.76 -10.51 -17.68
CA ILE A 97 21.00 -9.33 -18.52
C ILE A 97 19.72 -8.90 -19.24
N VAL A 98 19.07 -9.82 -19.97
CA VAL A 98 17.88 -9.49 -20.78
C VAL A 98 16.67 -9.12 -19.90
N ARG A 99 16.52 -9.73 -18.72
CA ARG A 99 15.47 -9.35 -17.76
C ARG A 99 15.65 -7.92 -17.26
N ASN A 100 16.88 -7.52 -16.94
CA ASN A 100 17.17 -6.16 -16.48
C ASN A 100 16.91 -5.13 -17.60
N GLN A 101 17.20 -5.47 -18.86
CA GLN A 101 16.83 -4.63 -20.01
C GLN A 101 15.31 -4.56 -20.20
N ALA A 102 14.58 -5.66 -20.01
CA ALA A 102 13.12 -5.68 -20.13
C ALA A 102 12.44 -4.71 -19.17
N TYR A 103 12.78 -4.79 -17.88
CA TYR A 103 12.24 -3.86 -16.88
C TYR A 103 12.62 -2.40 -17.17
N SER A 104 13.84 -2.15 -17.65
CA SER A 104 14.30 -0.79 -18.02
C SER A 104 13.52 -0.19 -19.18
N HIS A 105 13.18 -0.99 -20.20
CA HIS A 105 12.41 -0.54 -21.38
C HIS A 105 10.92 -0.34 -21.05
N MET A 106 10.30 -1.29 -20.33
CA MET A 106 8.89 -1.18 -19.90
C MET A 106 8.65 0.09 -19.07
N GLN A 107 9.61 0.47 -18.22
CA GLN A 107 9.52 1.71 -17.43
C GLN A 107 9.56 2.99 -18.29
N ARG A 108 10.44 3.03 -19.31
CA ARG A 108 10.53 4.17 -20.25
C ARG A 108 9.24 4.34 -21.07
N GLN A 109 8.63 3.23 -21.48
CA GLN A 109 7.40 3.27 -22.27
C GLN A 109 6.20 3.80 -21.46
N LYS A 110 6.16 3.53 -20.14
CA LYS A 110 5.19 4.16 -19.22
C LYS A 110 5.41 5.68 -19.14
N GLN A 111 6.66 6.12 -18.96
CA GLN A 111 7.00 7.55 -18.86
C GLN A 111 6.76 8.35 -20.16
N GLN A 112 7.07 7.80 -21.34
CA GLN A 112 6.89 8.52 -22.62
C GLN A 112 5.42 8.80 -22.97
N ARG A 113 4.47 8.06 -22.40
CA ARG A 113 3.03 8.24 -22.66
C ARG A 113 2.40 9.39 -21.85
N GLU A 114 3.14 9.96 -20.90
CA GLU A 114 2.70 11.00 -19.96
C GLU A 114 3.49 12.33 -20.13
N GLN A 115 4.48 12.37 -21.03
CA GLN A 115 5.36 13.52 -21.19
C GLN A 115 4.79 14.61 -22.11
N HIS A 116 4.01 15.53 -21.52
CA HIS A 116 3.88 16.88 -22.09
C HIS A 116 3.60 18.00 -21.06
N PHE A 117 4.41 18.14 -20.00
CA PHE A 117 4.81 19.46 -19.45
C PHE A 117 5.98 19.33 -18.43
N SER A 118 7.12 19.95 -18.74
CA SER A 118 8.32 20.25 -17.89
C SER A 118 8.34 19.71 -16.44
N SER A 119 9.14 18.68 -16.09
CA SER A 119 10.62 18.68 -16.01
C SER A 119 11.24 19.62 -14.95
N PHE A 120 10.87 19.41 -13.68
CA PHE A 120 11.76 19.44 -12.50
C PHE A 120 11.03 18.85 -11.28
N PHE A 121 9.71 19.07 -11.19
CA PHE A 121 8.80 18.61 -10.11
C PHE A 121 8.44 17.10 -10.10
N ALA A 122 9.19 16.24 -10.80
CA ALA A 122 8.75 14.90 -11.19
C ALA A 122 8.89 13.78 -10.12
N PHE A 123 8.80 14.13 -8.83
CA PHE A 123 8.56 13.17 -7.73
C PHE A 123 7.28 13.49 -6.92
N GLY A 124 6.56 14.57 -7.24
CA GLY A 124 5.43 15.06 -6.43
C GLY A 124 4.08 14.38 -6.68
N PHE A 125 3.58 14.41 -7.93
CA PHE A 125 2.20 14.01 -8.26
C PHE A 125 2.10 13.36 -9.66
N GLY A 126 1.79 12.05 -9.70
CA GLY A 126 1.43 11.35 -10.95
C GLY A 126 1.65 9.84 -10.91
N ALA A 127 0.68 9.08 -11.42
CA ALA A 127 0.64 7.62 -11.65
C ALA A 127 0.64 6.67 -10.43
N ASP A 128 -0.16 5.60 -10.54
CA ASP A 128 -0.53 4.71 -9.45
C ASP A 128 0.62 3.97 -8.75
N ASP A 129 0.64 4.08 -7.42
CA ASP A 129 1.36 3.20 -6.49
C ASP A 129 0.81 1.76 -6.60
N ALA A 130 1.32 0.99 -7.56
CA ALA A 130 1.35 -0.45 -7.43
C ALA A 130 2.25 -0.83 -6.23
N SER A 131 1.95 -1.96 -5.58
CA SER A 131 2.70 -2.44 -4.40
C SER A 131 4.17 -2.74 -4.74
N TRP A 132 5.06 -1.78 -4.49
CA TRP A 132 6.52 -1.91 -4.57
C TRP A 132 7.12 -1.59 -3.20
N SER A 133 8.22 -2.26 -2.86
CA SER A 133 8.87 -2.04 -1.57
C SER A 133 9.63 -0.70 -1.59
N ASP A 134 9.72 -0.01 -0.44
CA ASP A 134 10.51 1.23 -0.35
C ASP A 134 12.00 1.03 -0.73
N GLN A 135 12.48 -0.21 -0.64
CA GLN A 135 13.82 -0.61 -1.06
C GLN A 135 14.02 -0.45 -2.59
N ASP A 136 12.98 -0.70 -3.38
CA ASP A 136 13.01 -0.53 -4.83
C ASP A 136 13.09 0.96 -5.21
N SER A 137 12.47 1.85 -4.43
CA SER A 137 12.51 3.31 -4.68
C SER A 137 13.91 3.90 -4.47
N LEU A 138 14.62 3.48 -3.41
CA LEU A 138 15.99 3.94 -3.16
C LEU A 138 16.95 3.39 -4.22
N ASP A 139 16.85 2.10 -4.54
CA ASP A 139 17.70 1.48 -5.56
C ASP A 139 17.43 2.10 -6.94
N MET A 140 16.18 2.48 -7.26
CA MET A 140 15.84 3.25 -8.47
C MET A 140 16.37 4.69 -8.46
N THR A 141 16.31 5.39 -7.33
CA THR A 141 16.86 6.75 -7.20
C THR A 141 18.38 6.74 -7.38
N LEU A 142 19.09 5.83 -6.70
CA LEU A 142 20.52 5.65 -6.87
C LEU A 142 20.89 5.21 -8.29
N ASN A 143 20.16 4.25 -8.88
CA ASN A 143 20.39 3.84 -10.26
C ASN A 143 20.11 4.98 -11.24
N HIS A 144 19.09 5.81 -11.04
CA HIS A 144 18.84 6.98 -11.89
C HIS A 144 20.00 7.97 -11.77
N LEU A 145 20.41 8.31 -10.55
CA LEU A 145 21.52 9.23 -10.29
C LEU A 145 22.83 8.74 -10.94
N LEU A 146 23.11 7.44 -10.89
CA LEU A 146 24.31 6.86 -11.49
C LEU A 146 24.23 6.79 -13.03
N ASN A 147 23.14 6.26 -13.59
CA ASN A 147 22.99 6.09 -15.05
C ASN A 147 22.94 7.44 -15.80
N ASP A 148 22.41 8.51 -15.18
CA ASP A 148 22.40 9.84 -15.81
C ASP A 148 23.81 10.43 -15.95
N THR A 149 24.71 10.15 -15.00
CA THR A 149 26.13 10.56 -15.10
C THR A 149 26.88 9.82 -16.20
N GLU A 150 26.56 8.55 -16.45
CA GLU A 150 27.19 7.77 -17.52
C GLU A 150 26.68 8.19 -18.91
N ARG A 151 25.36 8.28 -19.12
CA ARG A 151 24.80 8.66 -20.44
C ARG A 151 25.27 10.04 -20.92
N ARG A 152 25.22 11.04 -20.04
CA ARG A 152 25.58 12.43 -20.39
C ARG A 152 27.10 12.67 -20.50
N SER A 153 27.92 11.66 -20.24
CA SER A 153 29.36 11.70 -20.52
C SER A 153 29.71 11.35 -21.98
N GLN A 154 28.78 10.74 -22.73
CA GLN A 154 28.99 10.27 -24.10
C GLN A 154 28.28 11.12 -25.17
N GLU A 155 27.27 11.91 -24.81
CA GLU A 155 26.62 12.85 -25.73
C GLU A 155 27.44 14.15 -25.85
N THR A 156 27.98 14.39 -27.05
CA THR A 156 29.06 15.36 -27.28
C THR A 156 28.56 16.80 -27.40
N GLY A 157 28.61 17.56 -26.31
CA GLY A 157 28.40 19.01 -26.32
C GLY A 157 28.73 19.66 -24.98
N TYR A 158 29.66 20.62 -24.94
CA TYR A 158 30.00 21.34 -23.71
C TYR A 158 28.94 22.42 -23.42
N ASP A 159 27.86 22.01 -22.77
CA ASP A 159 26.82 22.90 -22.24
C ASP A 159 27.18 23.29 -20.79
N PRO A 160 27.41 24.58 -20.49
CA PRO A 160 27.70 25.04 -19.13
C PRO A 160 26.61 24.67 -18.11
N TYR A 161 25.33 24.62 -18.50
CA TYR A 161 24.25 24.20 -17.60
C TYR A 161 24.36 22.72 -17.23
N GLN A 162 24.77 21.87 -18.18
CA GLN A 162 25.00 20.44 -17.91
C GLN A 162 26.23 20.22 -17.03
N ALA A 163 27.29 21.00 -17.20
CA ALA A 163 28.47 20.94 -16.35
C ALA A 163 28.17 21.34 -14.90
N VAL A 164 27.34 22.38 -14.69
CA VAL A 164 26.86 22.77 -13.35
C VAL A 164 25.99 21.67 -12.74
N ALA A 165 24.99 21.16 -13.48
CA ALA A 165 24.12 20.10 -12.99
C ALA A 165 24.89 18.79 -12.66
N GLN A 166 25.89 18.41 -13.44
CA GLN A 166 26.76 17.27 -13.12
C GLN A 166 27.59 17.49 -11.84
N GLN A 167 28.06 18.72 -11.61
CA GLN A 167 28.83 19.04 -10.40
C GLN A 167 27.93 19.05 -9.16
N GLU A 168 26.74 19.65 -9.24
CA GLU A 168 25.72 19.66 -8.20
C GLU A 168 25.30 18.22 -7.83
N MET A 169 25.00 17.39 -8.84
CA MET A 169 24.63 16.00 -8.64
C MET A 169 25.74 15.14 -8.01
N ARG A 170 27.02 15.41 -8.33
CA ARG A 170 28.17 14.78 -7.65
C ARG A 170 28.29 15.24 -6.20
N ASN A 171 28.07 16.53 -5.93
CA ASN A 171 28.09 17.05 -4.56
C ASN A 171 27.00 16.38 -3.70
N ASN A 172 25.77 16.26 -4.22
CA ASN A 172 24.65 15.62 -3.53
C ASN A 172 24.92 14.14 -3.24
N LEU A 173 25.52 13.40 -4.19
CA LEU A 173 25.96 12.02 -3.95
C LEU A 173 27.07 11.91 -2.90
N HIS A 174 28.03 12.85 -2.88
CA HIS A 174 29.07 12.91 -1.85
C HIS A 174 28.50 13.17 -0.46
N GLU A 175 27.53 14.08 -0.35
CA GLU A 175 26.83 14.37 0.92
C GLU A 175 26.05 13.16 1.43
N LEU A 176 25.24 12.52 0.57
CA LEU A 176 24.47 11.32 0.91
C LEU A 176 25.37 10.15 1.38
N LEU A 177 26.53 9.95 0.74
CA LEU A 177 27.49 8.92 1.13
C LEU A 177 28.30 9.29 2.39
N GLY A 178 28.33 10.55 2.80
CA GLY A 178 29.05 11.03 4.00
C GLY A 178 28.58 10.42 5.33
N CYS A 179 27.39 9.82 5.37
CA CYS A 179 26.88 9.06 6.52
C CYS A 179 27.55 7.69 6.73
N LEU A 180 28.31 7.20 5.75
CA LEU A 180 28.99 5.91 5.74
C LEU A 180 30.44 6.07 6.21
N ASN A 181 30.96 5.10 6.97
CA ASN A 181 32.41 5.04 7.18
C ASN A 181 33.14 4.57 5.91
N GLU A 182 34.45 4.80 5.80
CA GLU A 182 35.24 4.48 4.60
C GLU A 182 35.01 3.04 4.09
N ARG A 183 34.92 2.05 4.97
CA ARG A 183 34.71 0.64 4.60
C ARG A 183 33.28 0.38 4.12
N GLU A 184 32.29 0.97 4.78
CA GLU A 184 30.89 0.94 4.33
C GLU A 184 30.71 1.62 2.98
N GLN A 185 31.37 2.77 2.78
CA GLN A 185 31.33 3.55 1.54
C GLN A 185 32.01 2.80 0.38
N GLN A 186 33.16 2.18 0.62
CA GLN A 186 33.84 1.34 -0.37
C GLN A 186 32.97 0.13 -0.79
N VAL A 187 32.42 -0.61 0.17
CA VAL A 187 31.53 -1.77 -0.13
C VAL A 187 30.25 -1.33 -0.86
N PHE A 188 29.66 -0.21 -0.46
CA PHE A 188 28.47 0.35 -1.11
C PHE A 188 28.80 0.78 -2.56
N THR A 189 29.87 1.55 -2.76
CA THR A 189 30.30 2.03 -4.08
C THR A 189 30.68 0.86 -4.99
N SER A 190 31.32 -0.19 -4.47
CA SER A 190 31.61 -1.42 -5.20
C SER A 190 30.36 -2.17 -5.68
N TYR A 191 29.25 -2.11 -4.94
CA TYR A 191 28.00 -2.75 -5.35
C TYR A 191 27.21 -1.92 -6.37
N TRP A 192 27.10 -0.60 -6.16
CA TRP A 192 26.29 0.27 -7.02
C TRP A 192 27.02 0.78 -8.27
N MET A 193 28.30 1.17 -8.16
CA MET A 193 29.08 1.70 -9.29
C MET A 193 29.91 0.64 -10.00
N GLU A 194 30.65 -0.20 -9.26
CA GLU A 194 31.45 -1.27 -9.89
C GLU A 194 30.63 -2.53 -10.22
N GLN A 195 29.35 -2.59 -9.83
CA GLN A 195 28.41 -3.70 -10.02
C GLN A 195 28.91 -5.08 -9.54
N LEU A 196 29.85 -5.10 -8.60
CA LEU A 196 30.46 -6.35 -8.10
C LEU A 196 29.42 -7.20 -7.36
N SER A 197 29.48 -8.52 -7.57
CA SER A 197 28.64 -9.44 -6.81
C SER A 197 29.04 -9.46 -5.32
N PRO A 198 28.11 -9.81 -4.41
CA PRO A 198 28.42 -10.00 -3.00
C PRO A 198 29.55 -11.01 -2.73
N GLN A 199 29.79 -11.96 -3.65
CA GLN A 199 30.90 -12.90 -3.62
C GLN A 199 32.23 -12.25 -4.01
N GLU A 200 32.27 -11.45 -5.09
CA GLU A 200 33.47 -10.74 -5.51
C GLU A 200 33.87 -9.68 -4.48
N MET A 201 32.90 -8.98 -3.87
CA MET A 201 33.17 -8.07 -2.75
C MET A 201 33.65 -8.80 -1.49
N ALA A 202 33.13 -10.01 -1.20
CA ALA A 202 33.64 -10.83 -0.10
C ALA A 202 35.13 -11.14 -0.28
N CYS A 203 35.56 -11.50 -1.50
CA CYS A 203 36.98 -11.65 -1.84
C CYS A 203 37.75 -10.33 -1.78
N LYS A 204 37.27 -9.25 -2.41
CA LYS A 204 37.94 -7.93 -2.50
C LYS A 204 38.19 -7.29 -1.14
N PHE A 205 37.24 -7.41 -0.21
CA PHE A 205 37.29 -6.76 1.11
C PHE A 205 37.65 -7.69 2.28
N ASN A 206 38.04 -8.93 1.97
CA ASN A 206 38.32 -10.01 2.94
C ASN A 206 37.20 -10.14 3.99
N LEU A 207 35.99 -10.41 3.49
CA LEU A 207 34.75 -10.55 4.26
C LEU A 207 34.04 -11.86 3.89
N THR A 208 33.05 -12.26 4.68
CA THR A 208 32.08 -13.28 4.25
C THR A 208 30.97 -12.62 3.44
N SER A 209 30.35 -13.35 2.51
CA SER A 209 29.20 -12.85 1.74
C SER A 209 28.06 -12.39 2.67
N ALA A 210 27.86 -13.07 3.80
CA ALA A 210 26.90 -12.68 4.84
C ALA A 210 27.22 -11.29 5.44
N ASN A 211 28.48 -11.02 5.76
CA ASN A 211 28.91 -9.71 6.26
C ASN A 211 28.74 -8.62 5.19
N VAL A 212 28.98 -8.94 3.92
CA VAL A 212 28.73 -8.03 2.79
C VAL A 212 27.24 -7.67 2.69
N TYR A 213 26.33 -8.66 2.73
CA TYR A 213 24.89 -8.40 2.77
C TYR A 213 24.47 -7.53 3.97
N GLN A 214 25.02 -7.79 5.17
CA GLN A 214 24.75 -6.98 6.35
C GLN A 214 25.25 -5.54 6.21
N LEU A 215 26.44 -5.33 5.64
CA LEU A 215 26.97 -3.98 5.36
C LEU A 215 26.09 -3.26 4.34
N LEU A 216 25.77 -3.87 3.21
CA LEU A 216 24.91 -3.28 2.17
C LEU A 216 23.51 -2.91 2.72
N SER A 217 22.93 -3.75 3.59
CA SER A 217 21.66 -3.47 4.26
C SER A 217 21.76 -2.27 5.20
N ARG A 218 22.80 -2.22 6.05
CA ARG A 218 23.02 -1.10 6.99
C ARG A 218 23.35 0.20 6.27
N SER A 219 24.19 0.16 5.24
CA SER A 219 24.55 1.33 4.44
C SER A 219 23.33 1.90 3.70
N ARG A 220 22.52 1.05 3.02
CA ARG A 220 21.24 1.48 2.43
C ARG A 220 20.35 2.17 3.43
N LYS A 221 20.22 1.59 4.63
CA LYS A 221 19.42 2.15 5.72
C LYS A 221 19.91 3.53 6.16
N LYS A 222 21.23 3.72 6.33
CA LYS A 222 21.82 5.04 6.66
C LYS A 222 21.58 6.07 5.57
N VAL A 223 21.89 5.73 4.32
CA VAL A 223 21.73 6.63 3.15
C VAL A 223 20.25 7.02 2.96
N SER A 224 19.33 6.07 3.08
CA SER A 224 17.88 6.34 3.05
C SER A 224 17.44 7.34 4.12
N GLN A 225 17.90 7.17 5.37
CA GLN A 225 17.53 8.07 6.47
C GLN A 225 18.11 9.48 6.28
N LEU A 226 19.35 9.61 5.80
CA LEU A 226 19.93 10.91 5.46
C LEU A 226 19.19 11.55 4.27
N HIS A 227 18.85 10.78 3.24
CA HIS A 227 18.09 11.29 2.09
C HIS A 227 16.72 11.84 2.49
N ILE A 228 15.95 11.12 3.32
CA ILE A 228 14.65 11.61 3.81
C ILE A 228 14.84 12.89 4.65
N HIS A 229 15.88 12.95 5.48
CA HIS A 229 16.18 14.15 6.26
C HIS A 229 16.49 15.36 5.37
N LEU A 230 17.41 15.23 4.41
CA LEU A 230 17.75 16.32 3.48
C LEU A 230 16.54 16.75 2.64
N SER A 231 15.71 15.82 2.19
CA SER A 231 14.48 16.11 1.44
C SER A 231 13.45 16.90 2.28
N VAL A 232 13.42 16.71 3.61
CA VAL A 232 12.60 17.54 4.51
C VAL A 232 13.20 18.94 4.68
N GLU A 233 14.52 19.08 4.76
CA GLU A 233 15.17 20.40 4.82
C GLU A 233 14.96 21.21 3.53
N GLU A 234 15.08 20.58 2.37
CA GLU A 234 14.84 21.16 1.04
C GLU A 234 13.38 21.63 0.91
N MET A 235 12.42 20.75 1.21
CA MET A 235 10.98 21.06 1.25
C MET A 235 10.67 22.25 2.18
N LEU A 236 11.28 22.31 3.37
CA LEU A 236 11.14 23.45 4.29
C LEU A 236 11.73 24.74 3.71
N ALA A 237 12.89 24.67 3.05
CA ALA A 237 13.50 25.83 2.40
C ALA A 237 12.62 26.38 1.26
N GLU A 238 12.05 25.51 0.43
CA GLU A 238 11.08 25.88 -0.60
C GLU A 238 9.84 26.56 0.01
N TRP A 239 9.22 25.94 1.02
CA TRP A 239 8.02 26.50 1.67
C TRP A 239 8.30 27.82 2.38
N ASN A 240 9.51 28.00 2.91
CA ASN A 240 9.94 29.26 3.49
C ASN A 240 10.05 30.38 2.44
N SER A 241 10.39 30.06 1.18
CA SER A 241 10.39 31.06 0.09
C SER A 241 8.98 31.54 -0.29
N LEU A 242 7.94 30.73 -0.02
CA LEU A 242 6.54 31.03 -0.33
C LEU A 242 5.82 31.88 0.74
N GLY A 243 6.48 32.18 1.87
CA GLY A 243 6.03 33.20 2.83
C GLY A 243 4.89 32.82 3.79
N GLN A 244 4.48 31.55 3.86
CA GLN A 244 3.43 31.08 4.78
C GLN A 244 3.87 29.87 5.60
N HIS A 245 4.49 30.15 6.74
CA HIS A 245 5.22 29.20 7.59
C HIS A 245 4.37 28.56 8.69
N ARG A 246 3.15 29.04 8.93
CA ARG A 246 2.28 28.57 10.03
C ARG A 246 0.82 28.79 9.68
N VAL A 247 0.02 27.73 9.76
CA VAL A 247 -1.45 27.77 9.61
C VAL A 247 -2.05 26.81 10.62
N ILE A 248 -3.05 27.26 11.37
CA ILE A 248 -3.77 26.45 12.35
C ILE A 248 -5.24 26.77 12.14
N LEU A 249 -6.04 25.75 11.82
CA LEU A 249 -7.48 25.83 11.68
C LEU A 249 -8.15 25.85 13.07
N GLU A 250 -9.48 25.90 13.12
CA GLU A 250 -10.20 25.60 14.36
C GLU A 250 -9.86 24.17 14.84
N GLU A 251 -9.90 23.94 16.16
CA GLU A 251 -9.58 22.62 16.70
C GLU A 251 -10.78 21.67 16.54
N PRO A 252 -10.61 20.48 15.92
CA PRO A 252 -11.68 19.50 15.78
C PRO A 252 -12.25 19.04 17.12
N LEU A 253 -13.58 18.95 17.24
CA LEU A 253 -14.27 18.73 18.51
C LEU A 253 -14.78 17.31 18.71
N SER A 254 -14.98 16.52 17.65
CA SER A 254 -15.62 15.20 17.71
C SER A 254 -14.89 14.16 18.58
N PHE A 255 -13.58 14.30 18.81
CA PHE A 255 -12.82 13.39 19.67
C PHE A 255 -12.90 13.71 21.16
N ARG A 256 -13.38 14.91 21.55
CA ARG A 256 -13.61 15.25 22.97
C ARG A 256 -14.77 14.47 23.59
N ALA A 257 -15.71 14.01 22.76
CA ALA A 257 -16.83 13.15 23.14
C ALA A 257 -17.13 12.15 22.00
N PRO A 258 -16.37 11.04 21.91
CA PRO A 258 -16.47 10.04 20.84
C PRO A 258 -17.90 9.55 20.58
N GLN A 259 -18.43 9.81 19.38
CA GLN A 259 -19.78 9.39 18.98
C GLN A 259 -19.82 7.97 18.38
N THR A 260 -18.67 7.47 17.92
CA THR A 260 -18.49 6.17 17.24
C THR A 260 -17.20 5.50 17.69
N TRP A 261 -17.16 4.18 17.59
CA TRP A 261 -15.95 3.36 17.73
C TRP A 261 -15.12 3.30 16.44
N ASN A 262 -15.65 3.80 15.32
CA ASN A 262 -14.92 3.84 14.06
C ASN A 262 -14.18 5.18 13.89
N SER A 263 -12.88 5.15 14.20
CA SER A 263 -12.01 6.33 14.15
C SER A 263 -11.89 6.96 12.76
N ALA A 264 -11.87 6.15 11.70
CA ALA A 264 -11.86 6.63 10.32
C ALA A 264 -13.12 7.45 9.99
N ALA A 265 -14.30 6.93 10.33
CA ALA A 265 -15.58 7.60 10.07
C ALA A 265 -15.74 8.89 10.87
N ALA A 266 -15.32 8.91 12.14
CA ALA A 266 -15.27 10.14 12.95
C ALA A 266 -14.39 11.21 12.29
N SER A 267 -13.16 10.83 11.91
CA SER A 267 -12.19 11.73 11.29
C SER A 267 -12.69 12.26 9.94
N ILE A 268 -13.31 11.41 9.12
CA ILE A 268 -13.88 11.81 7.82
C ILE A 268 -15.08 12.75 8.01
N HIS A 269 -16.02 12.43 8.91
CA HIS A 269 -17.22 13.25 9.15
C HIS A 269 -16.85 14.69 9.56
N GLU A 270 -15.88 14.81 10.46
CA GLU A 270 -15.35 16.08 10.95
C GLU A 270 -14.57 16.82 9.86
N MET A 271 -13.66 16.14 9.11
CA MET A 271 -12.93 16.73 7.98
C MET A 271 -13.89 17.35 6.95
N LEU A 272 -14.97 16.64 6.61
CA LEU A 272 -15.98 17.15 5.66
C LEU A 272 -16.75 18.36 6.21
N GLY A 273 -16.82 18.55 7.52
CA GLY A 273 -17.37 19.75 8.17
C GLY A 273 -16.64 21.04 7.84
N TYR A 274 -15.34 20.97 7.53
CA TYR A 274 -14.54 22.13 7.11
C TYR A 274 -14.75 22.53 5.65
N ILE A 275 -15.39 21.67 4.84
CA ILE A 275 -15.69 21.95 3.43
C ILE A 275 -17.03 22.70 3.27
N GLY A 276 -18.01 22.38 4.11
CA GLY A 276 -19.37 22.90 4.00
C GLY A 276 -20.38 22.00 4.73
N PRO A 277 -21.64 21.93 4.26
CA PRO A 277 -22.66 21.02 4.83
C PRO A 277 -22.23 19.55 4.75
N SER A 278 -21.66 19.03 5.85
CA SER A 278 -21.15 17.66 5.94
C SER A 278 -22.29 16.63 5.92
N PRO A 279 -22.11 15.45 5.28
CA PRO A 279 -22.97 14.30 5.51
C PRO A 279 -23.02 13.95 7.00
N SER A 280 -24.18 13.49 7.48
CA SER A 280 -24.31 12.99 8.85
C SER A 280 -23.36 11.81 9.11
N LEU A 281 -22.99 11.56 10.37
CA LEU A 281 -22.13 10.41 10.70
C LEU A 281 -22.74 9.05 10.27
N PRO A 282 -24.06 8.78 10.37
CA PRO A 282 -24.69 7.63 9.72
C PRO A 282 -24.48 7.56 8.21
N MET A 283 -24.56 8.68 7.49
CA MET A 283 -24.26 8.73 6.05
C MET A 283 -22.79 8.44 5.76
N VAL A 284 -21.85 9.00 6.53
CA VAL A 284 -20.42 8.69 6.39
C VAL A 284 -20.16 7.20 6.63
N MET A 285 -20.72 6.63 7.69
CA MET A 285 -20.59 5.21 8.03
C MET A 285 -21.21 4.28 6.96
N GLY A 286 -22.38 4.62 6.41
CA GLY A 286 -23.05 3.81 5.40
C GLY A 286 -22.43 3.92 4.00
N MET A 287 -22.13 5.14 3.53
CA MET A 287 -21.62 5.38 2.17
C MET A 287 -20.16 4.95 1.98
N SER A 288 -19.36 4.94 3.05
CA SER A 288 -18.02 4.34 3.08
C SER A 288 -18.03 2.82 3.22
N GLY A 289 -19.19 2.21 3.47
CA GLY A 289 -19.33 0.79 3.76
C GLY A 289 -18.93 0.39 5.18
N LEU A 290 -18.31 1.28 5.98
CA LEU A 290 -17.77 0.98 7.31
C LEU A 290 -18.83 0.49 8.31
N ALA A 291 -20.10 0.87 8.15
CA ALA A 291 -21.24 0.32 8.91
C ALA A 291 -21.46 -1.19 8.72
N PHE A 292 -21.04 -1.72 7.57
CA PHE A 292 -21.35 -3.08 7.10
C PHE A 292 -20.16 -4.03 7.10
N ARG A 293 -18.93 -3.50 7.21
CA ARG A 293 -17.72 -4.33 7.24
C ARG A 293 -17.72 -5.24 8.48
N LEU A 294 -17.19 -6.44 8.27
CA LEU A 294 -16.81 -7.40 9.30
C LEU A 294 -15.64 -8.19 8.70
N THR A 295 -14.46 -8.01 9.30
CA THR A 295 -13.23 -8.71 8.94
C THR A 295 -12.57 -9.17 10.22
N ILE A 296 -12.06 -10.41 10.23
CA ILE A 296 -11.36 -10.98 11.38
C ILE A 296 -10.07 -11.68 10.94
N LEU A 297 -9.10 -11.74 11.84
CA LEU A 297 -7.91 -12.57 11.71
C LEU A 297 -8.21 -13.94 12.37
N PRO A 298 -8.24 -15.05 11.61
CA PRO A 298 -8.67 -16.37 12.12
C PRO A 298 -7.79 -16.98 13.22
N GLN A 299 -6.55 -16.51 13.37
CA GLN A 299 -5.58 -17.06 14.33
C GLN A 299 -5.90 -16.63 15.78
N ASP A 300 -6.34 -15.39 15.89
CA ASP A 300 -6.43 -14.53 17.07
C ASP A 300 -7.76 -14.03 17.62
N LEU A 301 -8.61 -13.73 16.63
CA LEU A 301 -9.43 -12.52 16.59
C LEU A 301 -8.67 -11.24 17.00
N HIS A 302 -7.49 -11.02 16.39
CA HIS A 302 -6.63 -9.86 16.62
C HIS A 302 -7.40 -8.53 16.60
N ILE A 303 -6.98 -7.59 17.44
CA ILE A 303 -7.61 -6.26 17.57
C ILE A 303 -7.70 -5.50 16.24
N ALA A 304 -6.76 -5.73 15.33
CA ALA A 304 -6.73 -5.10 14.01
C ALA A 304 -7.81 -5.62 13.04
N GLY A 305 -8.62 -6.62 13.39
CA GLY A 305 -9.69 -7.17 12.54
C GLY A 305 -10.58 -6.11 11.89
N PRO A 306 -11.18 -5.17 12.65
CA PRO A 306 -12.06 -4.14 12.11
C PRO A 306 -11.34 -3.12 11.22
N THR A 307 -10.00 -3.04 11.29
CA THR A 307 -9.14 -2.20 10.45
C THR A 307 -8.33 -3.01 9.42
N ALA A 308 -8.62 -4.30 9.22
CA ALA A 308 -7.84 -5.18 8.35
C ALA A 308 -8.24 -5.04 6.87
N TYR A 309 -8.16 -3.82 6.34
CA TYR A 309 -8.42 -3.47 4.94
C TYR A 309 -7.43 -2.40 4.47
N ASN A 310 -7.22 -2.29 3.16
CA ASN A 310 -6.40 -1.22 2.58
C ASN A 310 -7.10 0.14 2.77
N PHE A 311 -6.48 1.03 3.55
CA PHE A 311 -7.09 2.30 3.95
C PHE A 311 -7.28 3.23 2.76
N LYS A 312 -6.29 3.32 1.87
CA LYS A 312 -6.34 4.15 0.66
C LYS A 312 -7.55 3.77 -0.20
N GLU A 313 -7.68 2.51 -0.59
CA GLU A 313 -8.73 2.07 -1.49
C GLU A 313 -10.13 2.20 -0.86
N VAL A 314 -10.31 1.74 0.38
CA VAL A 314 -11.64 1.78 1.04
C VAL A 314 -12.08 3.21 1.37
N LEU A 315 -11.22 4.03 1.96
CA LEU A 315 -11.60 5.36 2.43
C LEU A 315 -11.74 6.37 1.27
N THR A 316 -10.90 6.28 0.23
CA THR A 316 -11.06 7.14 -0.96
C THR A 316 -12.28 6.76 -1.80
N ARG A 317 -12.60 5.46 -1.94
CA ARG A 317 -13.88 5.02 -2.55
C ARG A 317 -15.08 5.51 -1.75
N GLY A 318 -15.03 5.46 -0.42
CA GLY A 318 -16.07 6.00 0.45
C GLY A 318 -16.31 7.49 0.25
N LEU A 319 -15.23 8.29 0.17
CA LEU A 319 -15.33 9.72 -0.17
C LEU A 319 -15.90 9.95 -1.58
N HIS A 320 -15.47 9.16 -2.56
CA HIS A 320 -16.00 9.20 -3.93
C HIS A 320 -17.49 8.85 -4.00
N HIS A 321 -17.97 7.86 -3.23
CA HIS A 321 -19.40 7.55 -3.11
C HIS A 321 -20.20 8.70 -2.51
N MET A 322 -19.60 9.48 -1.62
CA MET A 322 -20.20 10.70 -1.05
C MET A 322 -20.08 11.94 -1.95
N GLY A 323 -19.46 11.82 -3.13
CA GLY A 323 -19.31 12.88 -4.13
C GLY A 323 -17.99 13.66 -4.06
N TYR A 324 -17.11 13.37 -3.09
CA TYR A 324 -15.85 14.09 -2.87
C TYR A 324 -14.72 13.49 -3.71
N ARG A 325 -13.75 14.32 -4.13
CA ARG A 325 -12.41 13.82 -4.51
C ARG A 325 -11.54 13.77 -3.27
N SER A 326 -10.51 12.94 -3.31
CA SER A 326 -9.56 12.79 -2.21
C SER A 326 -8.19 12.36 -2.73
N HIS A 327 -7.15 12.80 -2.03
CA HIS A 327 -5.79 12.33 -2.22
C HIS A 327 -5.33 11.60 -0.96
N ALA A 328 -4.56 10.52 -1.13
CA ALA A 328 -4.02 9.74 -0.02
C ALA A 328 -2.54 9.40 -0.24
N VAL A 329 -1.80 9.35 0.87
CA VAL A 329 -0.43 8.84 0.96
C VAL A 329 -0.46 7.66 1.92
N GLU A 330 0.11 6.54 1.50
CA GLU A 330 0.07 5.28 2.25
C GLU A 330 1.44 4.60 2.23
N ALA A 331 1.84 4.07 3.39
CA ALA A 331 2.91 3.10 3.60
C ALA A 331 2.52 2.27 4.84
N LEU A 332 1.70 1.24 4.63
CA LEU A 332 1.22 0.29 5.64
C LEU A 332 1.97 -1.04 5.52
N ALA A 333 1.91 -1.86 6.57
CA ALA A 333 2.33 -3.25 6.46
C ALA A 333 1.34 -4.09 5.64
N SER A 334 1.81 -5.16 5.01
CA SER A 334 0.96 -6.15 4.32
C SER A 334 0.28 -7.15 5.26
N GLU A 335 0.56 -7.05 6.55
CA GLU A 335 0.12 -7.96 7.63
C GLU A 335 -0.30 -7.11 8.83
N ALA A 336 -1.10 -7.66 9.75
CA ALA A 336 -1.50 -6.92 10.94
C ALA A 336 -0.29 -6.60 11.83
N GLY A 337 -0.19 -5.33 12.23
CA GLY A 337 0.80 -4.88 13.20
C GLY A 337 0.54 -5.38 14.62
N LEU A 338 1.40 -4.99 15.57
CA LEU A 338 1.31 -5.44 16.97
C LEU A 338 0.07 -4.87 17.67
N ASN A 339 -0.60 -5.67 18.52
CA ASN A 339 -1.62 -5.16 19.44
C ASN A 339 -0.99 -4.17 20.44
N ALA A 340 -1.20 -2.88 20.24
CA ALA A 340 -0.63 -1.81 21.06
C ALA A 340 -1.15 -1.78 22.51
N ASN A 341 -2.25 -2.49 22.84
CA ASN A 341 -2.68 -2.66 24.22
C ASN A 341 -1.84 -3.71 24.99
N LEU A 342 -1.08 -4.53 24.27
CA LEU A 342 -0.29 -5.65 24.82
C LEU A 342 1.23 -5.43 24.71
N VAL A 343 1.69 -4.36 24.04
CA VAL A 343 3.11 -4.00 24.03
C VAL A 343 3.52 -3.32 25.34
N ASP A 344 4.81 -3.40 25.67
CA ASP A 344 5.40 -2.63 26.79
C ASP A 344 5.09 -1.12 26.61
N PRO A 345 4.48 -0.43 27.59
CA PRO A 345 4.19 1.00 27.53
C PRO A 345 5.41 1.87 27.18
N LEU A 346 6.64 1.43 27.52
CA LEU A 346 7.88 2.11 27.13
C LEU A 346 8.06 2.20 25.59
N MET A 347 7.42 1.33 24.81
CA MET A 347 7.41 1.38 23.35
C MET A 347 6.49 2.48 22.78
N LEU A 348 5.56 3.02 23.58
CA LEU A 348 4.63 4.07 23.19
C LEU A 348 5.18 5.49 23.49
N GLU A 349 6.19 5.59 24.35
CA GLU A 349 6.85 6.86 24.70
C GLU A 349 7.50 7.57 23.50
N GLU A 350 7.55 8.90 23.54
CA GLU A 350 8.24 9.73 22.52
C GLU A 350 9.72 9.34 22.34
N LYS A 351 10.39 8.94 23.44
CA LYS A 351 11.79 8.47 23.43
C LYS A 351 11.96 7.14 22.68
N ALA A 352 10.91 6.33 22.55
CA ALA A 352 10.88 5.16 21.68
C ALA A 352 10.55 5.55 20.24
N LYS A 353 9.57 6.45 20.02
CA LYS A 353 9.26 7.00 18.68
C LYS A 353 10.51 7.58 18.01
N GLY A 354 11.26 8.45 18.69
CA GLY A 354 12.48 9.07 18.16
C GLY A 354 13.67 8.12 17.85
N LYS A 355 13.59 6.84 18.23
CA LYS A 355 14.56 5.79 17.84
C LYS A 355 14.15 5.00 16.60
N ARG A 356 12.90 5.14 16.16
CA ARG A 356 12.39 4.50 14.92
C ARG A 356 12.89 5.27 13.71
N LEU A 357 12.80 4.64 12.55
CA LEU A 357 13.23 5.24 11.29
C LEU A 357 12.25 6.32 10.85
N LEU A 358 12.72 7.31 10.10
CA LEU A 358 11.86 8.12 9.23
C LEU A 358 11.22 7.18 8.21
N ASN A 359 9.90 7.28 8.04
CA ASN A 359 9.19 6.56 6.99
C ASN A 359 9.52 7.20 5.62
N PRO A 360 9.81 6.42 4.55
CA PRO A 360 10.15 6.98 3.23
C PRO A 360 9.08 7.87 2.59
N ARG A 361 7.80 7.70 2.96
CA ARG A 361 6.70 8.57 2.48
C ARG A 361 6.53 9.87 3.27
N LEU A 362 7.38 10.15 4.27
CA LEU A 362 7.25 11.30 5.17
C LEU A 362 7.10 12.65 4.44
N VAL A 363 7.97 12.94 3.47
CA VAL A 363 7.94 14.20 2.69
C VAL A 363 6.59 14.37 1.97
N ARG A 364 6.08 13.28 1.37
CA ARG A 364 4.79 13.26 0.65
C ARG A 364 3.62 13.41 1.62
N ALA A 365 3.70 12.79 2.80
CA ALA A 365 2.71 12.92 3.87
C ALA A 365 2.62 14.36 4.40
N LEU A 366 3.76 14.97 4.76
CA LEU A 366 3.83 16.37 5.19
C LEU A 366 3.32 17.34 4.11
N SER A 367 3.68 17.09 2.84
CA SER A 367 3.20 17.86 1.70
C SER A 367 1.67 17.78 1.55
N LEU A 368 1.08 16.59 1.70
CA LEU A 368 -0.37 16.41 1.61
C LEU A 368 -1.11 17.06 2.80
N ILE A 369 -0.56 16.93 4.02
CA ILE A 369 -1.08 17.59 5.22
C ILE A 369 -1.11 19.12 5.02
N ARG A 370 0.03 19.70 4.63
CA ARG A 370 0.15 21.15 4.39
C ARG A 370 -0.79 21.60 3.26
N TYR A 371 -0.86 20.87 2.15
CA TYR A 371 -1.79 21.13 1.05
C TYR A 371 -3.25 21.17 1.50
N SER A 372 -3.69 20.22 2.34
CA SER A 372 -5.04 20.19 2.88
C SER A 372 -5.34 21.42 3.76
N ILE A 373 -4.43 21.71 4.70
CA ILE A 373 -4.58 22.81 5.66
C ILE A 373 -4.62 24.17 4.97
N HIS A 374 -3.82 24.38 3.90
CA HIS A 374 -3.89 25.59 3.07
C HIS A 374 -5.26 25.81 2.40
N ARG A 375 -6.02 24.74 2.16
CA ARG A 375 -7.39 24.80 1.62
C ARG A 375 -8.46 24.95 2.71
N GLY A 376 -8.05 25.10 3.97
CA GLY A 376 -8.95 25.21 5.12
C GLY A 376 -9.46 23.87 5.67
N ILE A 377 -8.89 22.74 5.23
CA ILE A 377 -9.41 21.39 5.51
C ILE A 377 -8.38 20.59 6.31
N PRO A 378 -8.69 20.02 7.49
CA PRO A 378 -7.75 19.18 8.22
C PRO A 378 -7.51 17.86 7.47
N ALA A 379 -6.33 17.27 7.62
CA ALA A 379 -6.02 15.96 7.04
C ALA A 379 -6.32 14.83 8.03
N VAL A 380 -6.90 13.73 7.56
CA VAL A 380 -7.08 12.48 8.32
C VAL A 380 -5.75 11.72 8.33
N VAL A 381 -5.28 11.28 9.50
CA VAL A 381 -3.96 10.65 9.68
C VAL A 381 -4.06 9.45 10.62
N TRP A 382 -3.31 8.38 10.32
CA TRP A 382 -3.18 7.17 11.14
C TRP A 382 -2.01 7.24 12.12
N ASP A 383 -2.15 6.59 13.28
CA ASP A 383 -1.08 6.36 14.28
C ASP A 383 -0.42 7.66 14.83
N LEU A 384 -1.26 8.62 15.25
CA LEU A 384 -0.81 9.88 15.88
C LEU A 384 -0.25 9.63 17.30
N ASN A 385 -1.11 9.38 18.28
CA ASN A 385 -0.71 8.94 19.62
C ASN A 385 -0.95 7.45 19.85
N ILE A 386 -2.01 6.90 19.26
CA ILE A 386 -2.40 5.48 19.27
C ILE A 386 -2.66 4.99 17.84
N PRO A 387 -2.63 3.67 17.55
CA PRO A 387 -2.96 3.09 16.23
C PRO A 387 -4.46 3.18 15.88
N GLU A 388 -4.94 4.41 15.73
CA GLU A 388 -6.28 4.79 15.32
C GLU A 388 -6.17 5.99 14.36
N PHE A 389 -7.26 6.34 13.68
CA PHE A 389 -7.32 7.57 12.90
C PHE A 389 -7.59 8.80 13.79
N GLY A 390 -6.92 9.90 13.45
CA GLY A 390 -7.17 11.23 14.00
C GLY A 390 -7.08 12.31 12.91
N LEU A 391 -7.03 13.57 13.32
CA LEU A 391 -6.93 14.72 12.44
C LEU A 391 -5.67 15.54 12.72
N ILE A 392 -5.07 16.07 11.65
CA ILE A 392 -4.08 17.16 11.72
C ILE A 392 -4.71 18.42 11.11
N TYR A 393 -4.84 19.45 11.94
CA TYR A 393 -5.56 20.69 11.66
C TYR A 393 -4.66 21.93 11.62
N GLY A 394 -3.35 21.77 11.85
CA GLY A 394 -2.41 22.87 11.73
C GLY A 394 -0.96 22.42 11.56
N TYR A 395 -0.09 23.36 11.20
CA TYR A 395 1.34 23.18 11.08
C TYR A 395 2.10 24.47 11.44
N ASP A 396 3.37 24.30 11.84
CA ASP A 396 4.35 25.35 12.11
C ASP A 396 5.70 24.88 11.58
N ASP A 397 6.08 25.36 10.39
CA ASP A 397 7.29 24.98 9.66
C ASP A 397 8.56 25.44 10.42
N ALA A 398 8.49 26.53 11.19
CA ALA A 398 9.61 27.05 11.98
C ALA A 398 9.86 26.19 13.23
N ALA A 399 8.81 25.74 13.90
CA ALA A 399 8.89 24.79 15.01
C ALA A 399 9.06 23.33 14.55
N ARG A 400 8.79 23.03 13.27
CA ARG A 400 8.70 21.67 12.69
C ARG A 400 7.67 20.80 13.39
N THR A 401 6.51 21.39 13.71
CA THR A 401 5.42 20.72 14.43
C THR A 401 4.08 20.83 13.72
N LEU A 402 3.29 19.76 13.82
CA LEU A 402 1.92 19.66 13.38
C LEU A 402 0.99 19.79 14.60
N TYR A 403 -0.20 20.35 14.41
CA TYR A 403 -1.25 20.42 15.43
C TYR A 403 -2.29 19.37 15.07
N GLY A 404 -2.48 18.38 15.95
CA GLY A 404 -3.37 17.26 15.69
C GLY A 404 -4.11 16.77 16.93
N THR A 405 -5.11 15.92 16.69
CA THR A 405 -5.97 15.36 17.72
C THR A 405 -6.45 13.97 17.35
N ASP A 406 -6.57 13.10 18.34
CA ASP A 406 -7.20 11.79 18.25
C ASP A 406 -8.09 11.53 19.48
N PHE A 407 -8.56 10.30 19.64
CA PHE A 407 -9.44 9.86 20.73
C PHE A 407 -8.81 9.96 22.14
N ILE A 408 -7.49 10.13 22.25
CA ILE A 408 -6.78 10.22 23.52
C ILE A 408 -6.49 11.68 23.89
N LYS A 409 -5.92 12.45 22.95
CA LYS A 409 -5.55 13.85 23.21
C LYS A 409 -5.39 14.67 21.94
N SER A 410 -5.53 15.98 22.12
CA SER A 410 -5.07 17.01 21.19
C SER A 410 -3.67 17.49 21.60
N GLY A 411 -2.82 17.87 20.65
CA GLY A 411 -1.47 18.34 20.93
C GLY A 411 -0.59 18.55 19.69
N THR A 412 0.68 18.88 19.94
CA THR A 412 1.68 19.09 18.90
C THR A 412 2.47 17.80 18.60
N ILE A 413 2.67 17.50 17.33
CA ILE A 413 3.37 16.31 16.83
C ILE A 413 4.58 16.78 16.00
N PRO A 414 5.83 16.44 16.36
CA PRO A 414 7.00 16.73 15.52
C PRO A 414 6.87 16.14 14.11
N TYR A 415 7.39 16.83 13.10
CA TYR A 415 7.33 16.37 11.70
C TYR A 415 7.89 14.95 11.55
N ASP A 416 9.01 14.65 12.21
CA ASP A 416 9.66 13.35 12.16
C ASP A 416 8.98 12.25 13.00
N HIS A 417 7.90 12.56 13.72
CA HIS A 417 7.09 11.55 14.42
C HIS A 417 5.99 10.94 13.54
N VAL A 418 5.64 11.56 12.41
CA VAL A 418 4.70 11.00 11.42
C VAL A 418 5.30 9.71 10.85
N GLY A 419 4.58 8.59 10.98
CA GLY A 419 5.08 7.27 10.58
C GLY A 419 5.98 6.56 11.60
N ARG A 420 6.08 7.07 12.82
CA ARG A 420 6.91 6.48 13.91
C ARG A 420 6.11 5.92 15.09
N GLY A 421 4.85 5.56 14.87
CA GLY A 421 4.12 4.70 15.80
C GLY A 421 4.67 3.28 15.85
N VAL A 422 3.99 2.37 16.55
CA VAL A 422 4.53 1.02 16.86
C VAL A 422 4.79 0.22 15.58
N ASN A 423 3.88 0.32 14.62
CA ASN A 423 3.93 -0.42 13.36
C ASN A 423 4.77 0.29 12.28
N GLN A 424 5.25 1.52 12.54
CA GLN A 424 5.98 2.39 11.60
C GLN A 424 5.21 2.73 10.30
N GLU A 425 3.88 2.75 10.41
CA GLU A 425 2.93 2.95 9.32
C GLU A 425 2.62 4.43 9.09
N VAL A 426 2.49 4.83 7.82
CA VAL A 426 1.98 6.15 7.43
C VAL A 426 0.70 5.96 6.64
N PHE A 427 -0.35 6.67 7.07
CA PHE A 427 -1.49 6.97 6.21
C PHE A 427 -1.93 8.41 6.42
N VAL A 428 -2.12 9.14 5.32
CA VAL A 428 -2.66 10.50 5.28
C VAL A 428 -3.71 10.56 4.19
N LEU A 429 -4.88 11.14 4.48
CA LEU A 429 -5.99 11.34 3.57
C LEU A 429 -6.48 12.79 3.65
N ALA A 430 -6.60 13.45 2.50
CA ALA A 430 -7.16 14.79 2.37
C ALA A 430 -8.31 14.78 1.37
N ALA A 431 -9.46 15.36 1.75
CA ALA A 431 -10.56 15.62 0.84
C ALA A 431 -10.32 16.90 0.03
N GLU A 432 -10.89 16.97 -1.19
CA GLU A 432 -10.93 18.19 -1.98
C GLU A 432 -12.30 18.85 -1.96
N SER A 433 -12.31 20.18 -1.92
CA SER A 433 -13.45 21.00 -2.32
C SER A 433 -13.14 21.71 -3.63
N ASP A 434 -13.74 21.27 -4.74
CA ASP A 434 -13.75 22.00 -6.01
C ASP A 434 -14.99 22.90 -6.16
N GLY A 435 -15.75 23.08 -5.08
CA GLY A 435 -17.00 23.86 -5.05
C GLY A 435 -18.19 23.18 -5.74
N MET A 436 -18.02 21.97 -6.31
CA MET A 436 -19.11 21.25 -6.96
C MET A 436 -19.75 20.25 -6.00
N ILE A 437 -21.04 20.43 -5.70
CA ILE A 437 -21.84 19.42 -4.98
C ILE A 437 -22.19 18.32 -5.98
N ARG A 438 -21.64 17.11 -5.80
CA ARG A 438 -21.96 15.95 -6.62
C ARG A 438 -22.97 15.06 -5.91
N GLU A 439 -23.85 14.41 -6.67
CA GLU A 439 -24.79 13.45 -6.09
C GLU A 439 -24.06 12.23 -5.49
N MET A 440 -24.60 11.74 -4.37
CA MET A 440 -24.08 10.55 -3.70
C MET A 440 -24.39 9.27 -4.50
N ASN A 441 -23.36 8.50 -4.83
CA ASN A 441 -23.49 7.25 -5.58
C ASN A 441 -23.79 6.06 -4.64
N LEU A 442 -25.02 6.03 -4.11
CA LEU A 442 -25.48 4.95 -3.22
C LEU A 442 -25.43 3.57 -3.92
N ARG A 443 -25.65 3.52 -5.25
CA ARG A 443 -25.59 2.26 -6.01
C ARG A 443 -24.19 1.64 -5.94
N ALA A 444 -23.14 2.44 -6.07
CA ALA A 444 -21.75 1.97 -5.93
C ALA A 444 -21.47 1.52 -4.49
N ALA A 445 -21.82 2.35 -3.49
CA ALA A 445 -21.63 2.01 -2.07
C ALA A 445 -22.26 0.67 -1.69
N LEU A 446 -23.53 0.43 -2.08
CA LEU A 446 -24.21 -0.84 -1.78
C LEU A 446 -23.70 -2.02 -2.61
N THR A 447 -23.12 -1.78 -3.80
CA THR A 447 -22.45 -2.83 -4.57
C THR A 447 -21.20 -3.33 -3.84
N ASP A 448 -20.39 -2.41 -3.31
CA ASP A 448 -19.17 -2.72 -2.54
C ASP A 448 -19.51 -3.41 -1.21
N VAL A 449 -20.54 -2.95 -0.50
CA VAL A 449 -21.06 -3.59 0.72
C VAL A 449 -21.46 -5.05 0.44
N LEU A 450 -22.17 -5.31 -0.66
CA LEU A 450 -22.57 -6.68 -1.01
C LEU A 450 -21.38 -7.54 -1.46
N ALA A 451 -20.33 -6.97 -2.07
CA ALA A 451 -19.09 -7.69 -2.36
C ALA A 451 -18.36 -8.08 -1.07
N HIS A 452 -18.27 -7.15 -0.11
CA HIS A 452 -17.70 -7.42 1.21
C HIS A 452 -18.45 -8.54 1.94
N TYR A 453 -19.78 -8.53 1.95
CA TYR A 453 -20.58 -9.60 2.57
C TYR A 453 -20.36 -10.99 1.95
N ARG A 454 -20.01 -11.07 0.66
CA ARG A 454 -19.68 -12.33 -0.03
C ARG A 454 -18.21 -12.76 0.14
N GLY A 455 -17.36 -11.93 0.75
CA GLY A 455 -15.91 -12.16 0.78
C GLY A 455 -15.21 -11.90 -0.57
N GLU A 456 -15.84 -11.12 -1.45
CA GLU A 456 -15.34 -10.78 -2.79
C GLU A 456 -14.64 -9.40 -2.83
N ASP A 457 -14.51 -8.72 -1.70
CA ASP A 457 -13.85 -7.42 -1.59
C ASP A 457 -12.32 -7.59 -1.74
N PRO A 458 -11.70 -7.05 -2.81
CA PRO A 458 -10.28 -7.23 -3.08
C PRO A 458 -9.38 -6.41 -2.14
N TYR A 459 -9.95 -5.56 -1.29
CA TYR A 459 -9.22 -4.61 -0.44
C TYR A 459 -9.11 -5.06 1.01
N THR A 460 -9.48 -6.29 1.35
CA THR A 460 -9.22 -6.88 2.68
C THR A 460 -7.76 -7.35 2.79
N LEU A 461 -7.14 -7.25 3.96
CA LEU A 461 -5.74 -7.69 4.12
C LEU A 461 -5.60 -9.22 3.90
N PRO A 462 -4.41 -9.69 3.45
CA PRO A 462 -4.10 -11.11 3.36
C PRO A 462 -4.34 -11.86 4.68
N ASN A 463 -4.66 -13.15 4.59
CA ASN A 463 -4.91 -14.04 5.73
C ASN A 463 -6.09 -13.64 6.64
N THR A 464 -6.99 -12.75 6.18
CA THR A 464 -8.24 -12.41 6.87
C THR A 464 -9.43 -13.19 6.31
N VAL A 465 -10.51 -13.25 7.10
CA VAL A 465 -11.82 -13.71 6.63
C VAL A 465 -12.82 -12.58 6.82
N SER A 466 -13.62 -12.30 5.78
CA SER A 466 -14.51 -11.13 5.72
C SER A 466 -15.95 -11.51 5.36
N GLY A 467 -16.88 -10.60 5.66
CA GLY A 467 -18.29 -10.77 5.36
C GLY A 467 -18.97 -11.86 6.19
N LEU A 468 -19.97 -12.53 5.62
CA LEU A 468 -20.77 -13.54 6.33
C LEU A 468 -19.94 -14.75 6.79
N ALA A 469 -18.84 -15.06 6.09
CA ALA A 469 -17.96 -16.18 6.44
C ALA A 469 -17.22 -15.97 7.77
N ALA A 470 -17.03 -14.71 8.21
CA ALA A 470 -16.35 -14.39 9.45
C ALA A 470 -17.09 -14.94 10.69
N TYR A 471 -18.43 -15.02 10.66
CA TYR A 471 -19.21 -15.55 11.79
C TYR A 471 -18.89 -17.02 12.10
N ALA A 472 -18.61 -17.84 11.08
CA ALA A 472 -18.24 -19.24 11.28
C ALA A 472 -16.89 -19.37 11.98
N VAL A 473 -15.88 -18.63 11.52
CA VAL A 473 -14.52 -18.61 12.10
C VAL A 473 -14.53 -18.00 13.51
N TRP A 474 -15.36 -16.99 13.77
CA TRP A 474 -15.54 -16.43 15.12
C TRP A 474 -16.07 -17.49 16.09
N ARG A 475 -17.11 -18.24 15.69
CA ARG A 475 -17.63 -19.35 16.50
C ARG A 475 -16.61 -20.46 16.71
N GLU A 476 -15.88 -20.86 15.67
CA GLU A 476 -14.82 -21.86 15.77
C GLU A 476 -13.75 -21.46 16.80
N ALA A 477 -13.37 -20.18 16.85
CA ALA A 477 -12.43 -19.68 17.87
C ALA A 477 -12.99 -19.73 19.31
N LEU A 478 -14.30 -19.47 19.49
CA LEU A 478 -15.02 -19.66 20.77
C LEU A 478 -15.13 -21.14 21.17
N GLU A 479 -15.43 -22.03 20.23
CA GLU A 479 -15.53 -23.47 20.43
C GLU A 479 -14.19 -24.07 20.86
N ASN A 480 -13.11 -23.64 20.20
CA ASN A 480 -11.73 -24.02 20.51
C ASN A 480 -11.17 -23.34 21.78
N ARG A 481 -11.84 -22.29 22.28
CA ARG A 481 -11.49 -21.53 23.52
C ARG A 481 -10.07 -20.99 23.50
N TRP A 482 -9.65 -20.45 22.36
CA TRP A 482 -8.33 -19.88 22.15
C TRP A 482 -8.42 -18.42 21.68
N LEU A 483 -9.25 -17.63 22.35
CA LEU A 483 -9.39 -16.20 22.07
C LEU A 483 -8.47 -15.36 22.96
N GLU A 484 -7.89 -14.32 22.36
CA GLU A 484 -7.31 -13.19 23.07
C GLU A 484 -8.46 -12.26 23.53
N PRO A 485 -8.71 -12.08 24.85
CA PRO A 485 -9.89 -11.37 25.33
C PRO A 485 -10.01 -9.90 24.87
N ASN A 486 -8.89 -9.18 24.78
CA ASN A 486 -8.89 -7.76 24.41
C ASN A 486 -9.29 -7.56 22.94
N GLY A 487 -8.68 -8.31 22.02
CA GLY A 487 -9.04 -8.36 20.60
C GLY A 487 -10.50 -8.80 20.39
N HIS A 488 -10.95 -9.83 21.10
CA HIS A 488 -12.35 -10.27 21.06
C HIS A 488 -13.34 -9.16 21.44
N ALA A 489 -13.14 -8.49 22.59
CA ALA A 489 -14.02 -7.41 23.04
C ALA A 489 -13.98 -6.17 22.14
N TYR A 490 -12.81 -5.82 21.58
CA TYR A 490 -12.71 -4.72 20.62
C TYR A 490 -13.49 -5.01 19.33
N ASN A 491 -13.33 -6.21 18.77
CA ASN A 491 -14.10 -6.64 17.59
C ASN A 491 -15.61 -6.59 17.86
N ILE A 492 -16.09 -6.99 19.04
CA ILE A 492 -17.51 -6.83 19.45
C ILE A 492 -17.91 -5.36 19.52
N ALA A 493 -17.11 -4.52 20.16
CA ALA A 493 -17.43 -3.11 20.38
C ALA A 493 -17.54 -2.32 19.05
N VAL A 494 -16.62 -2.56 18.12
CA VAL A 494 -16.66 -1.93 16.78
C VAL A 494 -17.80 -2.49 15.93
N LEU A 495 -18.04 -3.82 15.94
CA LEU A 495 -19.14 -4.42 15.18
C LEU A 495 -20.51 -3.95 15.70
N TRP A 496 -20.69 -3.88 17.02
CA TRP A 496 -21.88 -3.30 17.67
C TRP A 496 -22.18 -1.90 17.15
N ASP A 497 -21.16 -1.03 17.13
CA ASP A 497 -21.31 0.35 16.71
C ASP A 497 -21.56 0.47 15.21
N ALA A 498 -20.86 -0.31 14.40
CA ALA A 498 -21.06 -0.38 12.95
C ALA A 498 -22.52 -0.76 12.61
N ARG A 499 -23.09 -1.79 13.26
CA ARG A 499 -24.47 -2.20 13.03
C ARG A 499 -25.51 -1.24 13.59
N ARG A 500 -25.19 -0.48 14.65
CA ARG A 500 -26.01 0.67 15.08
C ARG A 500 -26.09 1.72 13.97
N TYR A 501 -24.95 2.15 13.43
CA TYR A 501 -24.91 3.12 12.34
C TYR A 501 -25.50 2.60 11.01
N ALA A 502 -25.45 1.29 10.74
CA ALA A 502 -26.16 0.67 9.61
C ALA A 502 -27.68 0.86 9.71
N SER A 503 -28.25 0.74 10.92
CA SER A 503 -29.67 0.99 11.17
C SER A 503 -30.02 2.47 10.97
N ASP A 504 -29.26 3.37 11.60
CA ASP A 504 -29.48 4.82 11.48
C ASP A 504 -29.31 5.32 10.03
N PHE A 505 -28.41 4.73 9.25
CA PHE A 505 -28.23 5.02 7.83
C PHE A 505 -29.47 4.70 6.99
N PHE A 506 -30.04 3.49 7.12
CA PHE A 506 -31.25 3.12 6.39
C PHE A 506 -32.48 3.90 6.86
N LYS A 507 -32.55 4.22 8.15
CA LYS A 507 -33.55 5.14 8.71
C LYS A 507 -33.46 6.52 8.06
N GLU A 508 -32.26 7.11 7.98
CA GLU A 508 -32.06 8.43 7.37
C GLU A 508 -32.36 8.42 5.86
N LEU A 509 -31.97 7.37 5.14
CA LEU A 509 -32.35 7.15 3.74
C LEU A 509 -33.86 7.15 3.57
N SER A 510 -34.60 6.41 4.40
CA SER A 510 -36.06 6.33 4.33
C SER A 510 -36.74 7.71 4.48
N VAL A 511 -36.21 8.56 5.37
CA VAL A 511 -36.70 9.93 5.59
C VAL A 511 -36.35 10.83 4.41
N LYS A 512 -35.11 10.79 3.90
CA LYS A 512 -34.67 11.57 2.73
C LYS A 512 -35.40 11.16 1.45
N TRP A 513 -35.86 9.92 1.34
CA TRP A 513 -36.60 9.42 0.19
C TRP A 513 -38.10 9.66 0.26
N ALA A 514 -38.67 9.97 1.44
CA ALA A 514 -40.08 10.34 1.58
C ALA A 514 -40.46 11.58 0.75
N SER A 515 -39.52 12.50 0.52
CA SER A 515 -39.68 13.67 -0.36
C SER A 515 -39.38 13.42 -1.84
N THR A 516 -38.94 12.21 -2.22
CA THR A 516 -38.37 11.91 -3.55
C THR A 516 -39.15 10.81 -4.26
N THR A 517 -40.08 11.19 -5.14
CA THR A 517 -41.02 10.28 -5.83
C THR A 517 -40.35 9.06 -6.49
N ARG A 518 -39.12 9.23 -7.00
CA ARG A 518 -38.32 8.16 -7.65
C ARG A 518 -38.03 6.96 -6.74
N TYR A 519 -37.97 7.15 -5.42
CA TYR A 519 -37.55 6.13 -4.46
C TYR A 519 -38.66 5.69 -3.49
N PHE A 520 -39.89 6.20 -3.67
CA PHE A 520 -41.01 5.90 -2.78
C PHE A 520 -41.32 4.40 -2.66
N SER A 521 -41.15 3.65 -3.76
CA SER A 521 -41.27 2.19 -3.83
C SER A 521 -40.20 1.43 -3.03
N LEU A 522 -39.06 2.05 -2.72
CA LEU A 522 -37.92 1.45 -2.01
C LEU A 522 -37.90 1.76 -0.50
N ILE A 523 -38.73 2.72 -0.04
CA ILE A 523 -38.85 3.08 1.38
C ILE A 523 -39.15 1.86 2.27
N PRO A 524 -40.06 0.92 1.91
CA PRO A 524 -40.30 -0.27 2.72
C PRO A 524 -39.06 -1.15 2.91
N LEU A 525 -38.18 -1.25 1.90
CA LEU A 525 -36.93 -2.00 2.00
C LEU A 525 -35.93 -1.29 2.93
N CYS A 526 -35.90 0.05 2.94
CA CYS A 526 -35.09 0.81 3.89
C CYS A 526 -35.54 0.56 5.33
N LEU A 527 -36.86 0.58 5.59
CA LEU A 527 -37.41 0.31 6.92
C LEU A 527 -37.18 -1.14 7.37
N GLN A 528 -37.26 -2.10 6.44
CA GLN A 528 -36.93 -3.50 6.73
C GLN A 528 -35.45 -3.68 7.08
N ALA A 529 -34.54 -2.97 6.38
CA ALA A 529 -33.12 -2.99 6.69
C ALA A 529 -32.81 -2.30 8.04
N GLU A 530 -33.43 -1.13 8.32
CA GLU A 530 -33.35 -0.44 9.62
C GLU A 530 -33.64 -1.39 10.77
N GLU A 531 -34.73 -2.14 10.67
CA GLU A 531 -35.20 -3.04 11.72
C GLU A 531 -34.23 -4.21 11.94
N LEU A 532 -33.75 -4.83 10.86
CA LEU A 532 -32.79 -5.93 10.95
C LEU A 532 -31.49 -5.48 11.61
N TYR A 533 -30.92 -4.34 11.19
CA TYR A 533 -29.70 -3.79 11.80
C TYR A 533 -29.91 -3.30 13.23
N ARG A 534 -31.08 -2.74 13.55
CA ARG A 534 -31.46 -2.37 14.92
C ARG A 534 -31.47 -3.61 15.81
N ASN A 535 -32.12 -4.69 15.38
CA ASN A 535 -32.20 -5.94 16.13
C ASN A 535 -30.80 -6.60 16.28
N MET A 536 -29.95 -6.57 15.25
CA MET A 536 -28.54 -6.99 15.35
C MET A 536 -27.79 -6.19 16.42
N SER A 537 -27.90 -4.86 16.40
CA SER A 537 -27.20 -3.99 17.37
C SER A 537 -27.63 -4.26 18.82
N GLN A 538 -28.89 -4.66 19.04
CA GLN A 538 -29.38 -5.05 20.37
C GLN A 538 -28.73 -6.37 20.84
N ARG A 539 -28.59 -7.36 19.96
CA ARG A 539 -27.89 -8.63 20.27
C ARG A 539 -26.40 -8.42 20.49
N LEU A 540 -25.74 -7.63 19.66
CA LEU A 540 -24.34 -7.23 19.81
C LEU A 540 -24.09 -6.47 21.12
N ASN A 541 -25.07 -5.67 21.60
CA ASN A 541 -24.96 -4.99 22.89
C ASN A 541 -24.96 -5.98 24.07
N MET A 542 -25.64 -7.13 23.95
CA MET A 542 -25.57 -8.19 24.97
C MET A 542 -24.16 -8.79 25.03
N LEU A 543 -23.55 -9.11 23.87
CA LEU A 543 -22.16 -9.57 23.81
C LEU A 543 -21.19 -8.54 24.40
N LYS A 544 -21.36 -7.26 24.06
CA LYS A 544 -20.54 -6.15 24.58
C LYS A 544 -20.62 -5.98 26.10
N GLN A 545 -21.76 -6.34 26.71
CA GLN A 545 -21.93 -6.36 28.16
C GLN A 545 -21.25 -7.58 28.82
N CYS A 546 -21.23 -8.73 28.14
CA CYS A 546 -20.50 -9.93 28.62
C CYS A 546 -18.98 -9.80 28.47
N PHE A 547 -18.52 -9.12 27.41
CA PHE A 547 -17.11 -8.96 27.05
C PHE A 547 -16.77 -7.47 26.89
N PRO A 548 -16.68 -6.71 27.99
CA PRO A 548 -16.40 -5.28 27.93
C PRO A 548 -14.95 -5.02 27.53
N PHE A 549 -14.73 -4.08 26.60
CA PHE A 549 -13.39 -3.59 26.28
C PHE A 549 -12.93 -2.56 27.35
N PRO A 550 -11.66 -2.58 27.81
CA PRO A 550 -10.55 -3.40 27.34
C PRO A 550 -10.40 -4.78 28.03
N ASP A 551 -11.14 -5.04 29.10
CA ASP A 551 -10.94 -6.21 29.99
C ASP A 551 -11.18 -7.56 29.31
N GLY A 552 -12.01 -7.61 28.26
CA GLY A 552 -12.24 -8.81 27.45
C GLY A 552 -13.21 -9.83 28.04
N GLY A 553 -13.42 -9.81 29.36
CA GLY A 553 -14.21 -10.83 30.06
C GLY A 553 -13.52 -12.19 30.07
N LEU A 554 -14.30 -13.27 30.12
CA LEU A 554 -13.79 -14.65 30.18
C LEU A 554 -14.28 -15.49 28.98
N PRO A 555 -13.90 -15.14 27.73
CA PRO A 555 -14.45 -15.77 26.51
C PRO A 555 -14.05 -17.24 26.33
N ASN A 556 -12.99 -17.68 27.01
CA ASN A 556 -12.50 -19.06 26.96
C ASN A 556 -13.15 -19.96 28.04
N GLU A 557 -14.00 -19.43 28.91
CA GLU A 557 -14.82 -20.25 29.81
C GLU A 557 -16.03 -20.82 29.06
N LYS A 558 -16.28 -22.12 29.23
CA LYS A 558 -17.33 -22.84 28.48
C LYS A 558 -18.69 -22.14 28.51
N LEU A 559 -19.15 -21.69 29.68
CA LEU A 559 -20.46 -21.05 29.82
C LEU A 559 -20.58 -19.76 28.98
N HIS A 560 -19.54 -18.93 29.02
CA HIS A 560 -19.50 -17.67 28.27
C HIS A 560 -19.31 -17.91 26.77
N ALA A 561 -18.48 -18.89 26.39
CA ALA A 561 -18.30 -19.31 25.01
C ALA A 561 -19.61 -19.83 24.39
N ASP A 562 -20.27 -20.79 25.04
CA ASP A 562 -21.54 -21.38 24.60
C ASP A 562 -22.63 -20.30 24.47
N GLN A 563 -22.69 -19.34 25.41
CA GLN A 563 -23.60 -18.19 25.34
C GLN A 563 -23.26 -17.25 24.17
N ALA A 564 -21.98 -16.95 23.94
CA ALA A 564 -21.54 -16.07 22.86
C ALA A 564 -21.84 -16.67 21.49
N ILE A 565 -21.58 -17.96 21.30
CA ILE A 565 -21.90 -18.74 20.10
C ILE A 565 -23.40 -18.65 19.77
N SER A 566 -24.27 -18.83 20.78
CA SER A 566 -25.72 -18.73 20.59
C SER A 566 -26.15 -17.34 20.08
N ILE A 567 -25.57 -16.26 20.62
CA ILE A 567 -25.91 -14.90 20.20
C ILE A 567 -25.34 -14.59 18.80
N LEU A 568 -24.14 -15.07 18.47
CA LEU A 568 -23.55 -14.93 17.13
C LEU A 568 -24.36 -15.65 16.04
N LEU A 569 -25.01 -16.78 16.34
CA LEU A 569 -25.94 -17.44 15.43
C LEU A 569 -27.17 -16.57 15.15
N GLU A 570 -27.77 -15.96 16.18
CA GLU A 570 -28.90 -15.03 15.99
C GLU A 570 -28.50 -13.79 15.17
N ILE A 571 -27.29 -13.26 15.38
CA ILE A 571 -26.78 -12.11 14.62
C ILE A 571 -26.53 -12.50 13.15
N GLU A 572 -25.94 -13.66 12.88
CA GLU A 572 -25.68 -14.11 11.52
C GLU A 572 -26.98 -14.29 10.72
N GLU A 573 -28.03 -14.87 11.30
CA GLU A 573 -29.33 -15.02 10.62
C GLU A 573 -29.99 -13.67 10.31
N LEU A 574 -29.93 -12.70 11.24
CA LEU A 574 -30.39 -11.33 11.00
C LEU A 574 -29.58 -10.65 9.89
N GLU A 575 -28.25 -10.83 9.88
CA GLU A 575 -27.36 -10.25 8.86
C GLU A 575 -27.59 -10.88 7.48
N ARG A 576 -27.79 -12.21 7.40
CA ARG A 576 -28.19 -12.91 6.18
C ARG A 576 -29.50 -12.36 5.62
N ALA A 577 -30.49 -12.12 6.48
CA ALA A 577 -31.74 -11.48 6.06
C ALA A 577 -31.51 -10.03 5.57
N ALA A 578 -30.66 -9.25 6.24
CA ALA A 578 -30.36 -7.88 5.84
C ALA A 578 -29.67 -7.82 4.47
N VAL A 579 -28.71 -8.73 4.19
CA VAL A 579 -28.04 -8.84 2.88
C VAL A 579 -29.04 -9.07 1.74
N VAL A 580 -30.11 -9.85 1.97
CA VAL A 580 -31.19 -10.05 0.98
C VAL A 580 -31.95 -8.74 0.72
N VAL A 581 -32.25 -7.97 1.76
CA VAL A 581 -32.94 -6.67 1.64
C VAL A 581 -32.06 -5.63 0.93
N VAL A 582 -30.77 -5.55 1.29
CA VAL A 582 -29.80 -4.66 0.62
C VAL A 582 -29.66 -4.99 -0.87
N LYS A 583 -29.63 -6.29 -1.21
CA LYS A 583 -29.63 -6.75 -2.60
C LYS A 583 -30.92 -6.34 -3.34
N ALA A 584 -32.08 -6.56 -2.75
CA ALA A 584 -33.37 -6.17 -3.34
C ALA A 584 -33.46 -4.64 -3.55
N LEU A 585 -32.91 -3.85 -2.62
CA LEU A 585 -32.85 -2.39 -2.74
C LEU A 585 -31.92 -1.95 -3.88
N LEU A 586 -30.74 -2.58 -4.03
CA LEU A 586 -29.81 -2.33 -5.14
C LEU A 586 -30.43 -2.69 -6.51
N GLU A 587 -31.12 -3.83 -6.59
CA GLU A 587 -31.84 -4.26 -7.80
C GLU A 587 -33.00 -3.31 -8.12
N GLY A 588 -33.76 -2.87 -7.12
CA GLY A 588 -34.80 -1.86 -7.24
C GLY A 588 -34.26 -0.53 -7.77
N MET A 589 -33.13 -0.04 -7.24
CA MET A 589 -32.46 1.16 -7.76
C MET A 589 -32.04 1.01 -9.23
N ALA A 590 -31.59 -0.18 -9.65
CA ALA A 590 -31.18 -0.43 -11.03
C ALA A 590 -32.35 -0.35 -12.02
N GLN A 591 -33.57 -0.67 -11.59
CA GLN A 591 -34.79 -0.54 -12.42
C GLN A 591 -35.23 0.92 -12.63
N HIS A 592 -34.69 1.88 -11.85
CA HIS A 592 -35.05 3.30 -11.91
C HIS A 592 -34.00 4.17 -12.64
N SER A 593 -33.06 3.58 -13.39
CA SER A 593 -32.10 4.26 -14.28
C SER A 593 -31.82 3.37 -15.51
N PRO A 594 -31.89 3.91 -16.74
CA PRO A 594 -31.01 5.02 -17.11
C PRO A 594 -31.72 6.14 -17.90
N GLU A 595 -31.73 7.35 -17.34
CA GLU A 595 -31.70 8.57 -18.16
C GLU A 595 -31.10 9.72 -17.35
N ILE A 596 -30.25 10.50 -18.00
CA ILE A 596 -29.58 11.67 -17.43
C ILE A 596 -30.61 12.79 -17.37
N VAL A 597 -30.93 13.27 -16.18
CA VAL A 597 -31.70 14.51 -16.00
C VAL A 597 -30.86 15.43 -15.13
N MET A 598 -30.26 16.44 -15.75
CA MET A 598 -29.68 17.57 -15.02
C MET A 598 -30.82 18.41 -14.44
N VAL A 599 -30.68 18.85 -13.20
CA VAL A 599 -31.29 20.07 -12.65
C VAL A 599 -30.24 20.78 -11.81
#